data_AF-A0A081DF80-F1
#
_entry.id   AF-A0A081DF80-F1
#
_cell.length_a   1.000
_cell.length_b   1.000
_cell.length_c   1.000
_cell.angle_alpha   90.00
_cell.angle_beta   90.00
_cell.angle_gamma   90.00
#
_symmetry.space_group_name_H-M   'P 1'
#
loop_
_entity.id
_entity.type
_entity.pdbx_description
1 polymer ?
#
loop_
_entity_poly.entity_id
_entity_poly.type
_entity_poly.pdbx_seq_one_letter_code
_entity_poly.pdbx_strand_id
1 'polypeptide(L)'
;MKAHEMYHFPDATHMMGFDLVNSGLQMVLDKAVPETIASHFPAIIHPFLEKQGLSIEDIDHLIFHPGGKKIVQTVEELFAGLGKDINDTKEVLRLYGNMSSATVLFVLERFMNQNLQTGERGLMLSFGPGFTAQRILLEW
;
A
#
# COMPACT_ATOMS: atom_id res chain seq x y z
N MET A 1 -2.48 -12.03 11.55
CA MET A 1 -2.66 -12.03 10.07
C MET A 1 -3.80 -12.97 9.72
N LYS A 2 -4.82 -12.49 9.00
CA LYS A 2 -6.00 -13.27 8.61
C LYS A 2 -5.93 -13.78 7.18
N ALA A 3 -5.53 -12.93 6.23
CA ALA A 3 -5.40 -13.28 4.81
C ALA A 3 -4.31 -12.44 4.13
N HIS A 4 -3.79 -12.91 3.00
CA HIS A 4 -2.87 -12.15 2.15
C HIS A 4 -3.01 -12.57 0.68
N GLU A 5 -2.91 -11.61 -0.24
CA GLU A 5 -2.92 -11.88 -1.69
C GLU A 5 -2.10 -10.84 -2.46
N MET A 6 -1.48 -11.29 -3.54
CA MET A 6 -0.82 -10.42 -4.51
C MET A 6 -1.76 -10.10 -5.68
N TYR A 7 -1.80 -8.84 -6.09
CA TYR A 7 -2.37 -8.41 -7.37
C TYR A 7 -1.23 -8.16 -8.35
N HIS A 8 -1.25 -8.84 -9.49
CA HIS A 8 -0.27 -8.66 -10.53
C HIS A 8 -0.83 -7.71 -11.60
N PHE A 9 -0.03 -6.72 -12.01
CA PHE A 9 -0.34 -5.87 -13.16
C PHE A 9 0.30 -6.51 -14.41
N PRO A 10 -0.48 -7.11 -15.32
CA PRO A 10 0.08 -7.72 -16.53
C PRO A 10 0.81 -6.68 -17.38
N ASP A 11 1.91 -7.10 -18.01
CA ASP A 11 2.69 -6.28 -18.95
C ASP A 11 3.23 -4.94 -18.39
N ALA A 12 3.34 -4.85 -17.06
CA ALA A 12 3.69 -3.62 -16.34
C ALA A 12 5.10 -3.63 -15.72
N THR A 13 5.99 -4.54 -16.15
CA THR A 13 7.36 -4.65 -15.61
C THR A 13 8.19 -3.38 -15.78
N HIS A 14 7.94 -2.61 -16.84
CA HIS A 14 8.61 -1.34 -17.13
C HIS A 14 8.27 -0.20 -16.17
N MET A 15 7.20 -0.35 -15.37
CA MET A 15 6.69 0.73 -14.53
C MET A 15 7.55 1.00 -13.30
N MET A 16 8.15 -0.04 -12.72
CA MET A 16 8.96 0.09 -11.52
C MET A 16 9.96 -1.05 -11.44
N GLY A 17 11.21 -0.72 -11.15
CA GLY A 17 12.27 -1.71 -11.07
C GLY A 17 13.64 -1.12 -10.80
N PHE A 18 14.66 -1.95 -10.99
CA PHE A 18 16.05 -1.55 -10.93
C PHE A 18 16.80 -2.19 -12.09
N ASP A 19 17.42 -1.36 -12.92
CA ASP A 19 18.38 -1.83 -13.93
C ASP A 19 19.75 -2.01 -13.26
N LEU A 20 20.40 -3.14 -13.53
CA LEU A 20 21.76 -3.36 -13.09
C LEU A 20 22.73 -2.66 -14.05
N VAL A 21 23.43 -1.66 -13.55
CA VAL A 21 24.46 -0.90 -14.28
C VAL A 21 25.80 -0.99 -13.55
N ASN A 22 26.89 -0.59 -14.21
CA ASN A 22 28.24 -0.67 -13.61
C ASN A 22 28.37 0.09 -12.28
N SER A 23 27.60 1.15 -12.09
CA SER A 23 27.58 1.95 -10.86
C SER A 23 26.60 1.44 -9.79
N GLY A 24 25.91 0.33 -10.01
CA GLY A 24 24.95 -0.27 -9.06
C GLY A 24 23.55 -0.43 -9.64
N LEU A 25 22.53 -0.20 -8.80
CA LEU A 25 21.13 -0.33 -9.18
C LEU A 25 20.56 1.02 -9.60
N GLN A 26 20.25 1.17 -10.89
CA GLN A 26 19.57 2.35 -11.42
C GLN A 26 18.06 2.18 -11.26
N MET A 27 17.43 3.08 -10.51
CA MET A 27 15.98 3.05 -10.31
C MET A 27 15.22 3.30 -11.61
N VAL A 28 14.27 2.43 -11.90
CA VAL A 28 13.23 2.62 -12.93
C VAL A 28 11.94 2.98 -12.21
N LEU A 29 11.35 4.12 -12.57
CA LEU A 29 10.07 4.57 -12.04
C LEU A 29 9.31 5.35 -13.11
N ASP A 30 8.32 4.72 -13.72
CA ASP A 30 7.47 5.35 -14.73
C ASP A 30 6.54 6.39 -14.08
N LYS A 31 6.35 7.51 -14.76
CA LYS A 31 5.46 8.60 -14.33
C LYS A 31 3.99 8.18 -14.26
N ALA A 32 3.59 7.12 -14.96
CA ALA A 32 2.24 6.58 -15.01
C ALA A 32 1.88 5.70 -13.79
N VAL A 33 2.84 5.38 -12.91
CA VAL A 33 2.60 4.55 -11.71
C VAL A 33 1.40 5.03 -10.87
N PRO A 34 1.28 6.31 -10.49
CA PRO A 34 0.15 6.76 -9.67
C PRO A 34 -1.21 6.56 -10.35
N GLU A 35 -1.32 6.91 -11.64
CA GLU A 35 -2.56 6.77 -12.41
C GLU A 35 -2.96 5.31 -12.63
N THR A 36 -1.97 4.44 -12.83
CA THR A 36 -2.20 3.00 -12.98
C THR A 36 -2.66 2.36 -11.67
N ILE A 37 -2.08 2.77 -10.53
CA ILE A 37 -2.58 2.35 -9.22
C ILE A 37 -4.04 2.79 -9.04
N ALA A 38 -4.36 4.05 -9.34
CA ALA A 38 -5.70 4.60 -9.15
C ALA A 38 -6.75 3.87 -10.01
N SER A 39 -6.46 3.65 -11.29
CA SER A 39 -7.38 2.96 -12.21
C SER A 39 -7.63 1.49 -11.84
N HIS A 40 -6.67 0.83 -11.19
CA HIS A 40 -6.82 -0.55 -10.71
C HIS A 40 -7.30 -0.66 -9.27
N PHE A 41 -7.44 0.45 -8.54
CA PHE A 41 -7.68 0.43 -7.10
C PHE A 41 -8.89 -0.41 -6.67
N PRO A 42 -10.07 -0.33 -7.32
CA PRO A 42 -11.20 -1.20 -6.99
C PRO A 42 -10.88 -2.69 -7.18
N ALA A 43 -10.16 -3.06 -8.25
CA ALA A 43 -9.77 -4.44 -8.55
C ALA A 43 -8.69 -4.98 -7.59
N ILE A 44 -7.90 -4.08 -7.02
CA ILE A 44 -6.92 -4.42 -5.97
C ILE A 44 -7.66 -4.70 -4.65
N ILE A 45 -8.68 -3.94 -4.29
CA ILE A 45 -9.24 -4.00 -2.93
C ILE A 45 -10.44 -4.95 -2.84
N HIS A 46 -11.47 -4.74 -3.66
CA HIS A 46 -12.77 -5.40 -3.45
C HIS A 46 -12.71 -6.93 -3.58
N PRO A 47 -12.11 -7.53 -4.63
CA PRO A 47 -12.08 -8.99 -4.75
C PRO A 47 -11.31 -9.68 -3.62
N PHE A 48 -10.33 -8.99 -3.02
CA PHE A 48 -9.58 -9.52 -1.89
C PHE A 48 -10.44 -9.56 -0.62
N LEU A 49 -11.18 -8.48 -0.33
CA LEU A 49 -12.06 -8.40 0.83
C LEU A 49 -13.31 -9.27 0.68
N GLU A 50 -13.91 -9.33 -0.51
CA GLU A 50 -15.09 -10.15 -0.79
C GLU A 50 -14.85 -11.65 -0.51
N LYS A 51 -13.66 -12.17 -0.84
CA LYS A 51 -13.28 -13.56 -0.50
C LYS A 51 -13.26 -13.83 1.01
N GLN A 52 -13.12 -12.79 1.82
CA GLN A 52 -13.17 -12.87 3.28
C GLN A 52 -14.57 -12.56 3.84
N GLY A 53 -15.55 -12.32 2.96
CA GLY A 53 -16.89 -11.88 3.35
C GLY A 53 -16.94 -10.45 3.90
N LEU A 54 -15.98 -9.60 3.49
CA LEU A 54 -15.85 -8.23 3.96
C LEU A 54 -15.96 -7.22 2.81
N SER A 55 -16.25 -5.98 3.17
CA SER A 55 -16.22 -4.80 2.33
C SER A 55 -15.17 -3.80 2.83
N ILE A 56 -14.93 -2.71 2.11
CA ILE A 56 -13.95 -1.70 2.54
C ILE A 56 -14.46 -0.93 3.77
N GLU A 57 -15.77 -0.87 3.95
CA GLU A 57 -16.46 -0.28 5.09
C GLU A 57 -16.11 -1.01 6.40
N ASP A 58 -15.83 -2.32 6.33
CA ASP A 58 -15.47 -3.18 7.48
C ASP A 58 -13.99 -3.06 7.91
N ILE A 59 -13.21 -2.20 7.25
CA ILE A 59 -11.78 -1.99 7.53
C ILE A 59 -11.61 -0.72 8.35
N ASP A 60 -11.08 -0.83 9.57
CA ASP A 60 -10.87 0.32 10.45
C ASP A 60 -9.59 1.09 10.10
N HIS A 61 -8.52 0.36 9.78
CA HIS A 61 -7.17 0.92 9.66
C HIS A 61 -6.53 0.67 8.30
N LEU A 62 -5.81 1.67 7.78
CA LEU A 62 -5.08 1.58 6.52
C LEU A 62 -3.57 1.71 6.76
N ILE A 63 -2.84 0.62 6.48
CA ILE A 63 -1.40 0.52 6.66
C ILE A 63 -0.76 0.54 5.27
N PHE A 64 -0.46 1.73 4.78
CA PHE A 64 -0.02 1.92 3.40
C PHE A 64 1.49 2.14 3.30
N HIS A 65 2.14 1.54 2.30
CA HIS A 65 3.54 1.84 1.98
C HIS A 65 3.67 3.19 1.24
N PRO A 66 4.39 4.19 1.80
CA PRO A 66 4.53 5.48 1.14
C PRO A 66 5.66 5.47 0.11
N GLY A 67 5.38 5.01 -1.12
CA GLY A 67 6.37 4.95 -2.20
C GLY A 67 6.93 6.32 -2.62
N GLY A 68 6.14 7.39 -2.45
CA GLY A 68 6.54 8.77 -2.73
C GLY A 68 5.35 9.73 -2.70
N LYS A 69 5.61 11.04 -2.66
CA LYS A 69 4.58 12.08 -2.42
C LYS A 69 3.35 11.96 -3.34
N LYS A 70 3.55 11.74 -4.65
CA LYS A 70 2.45 11.61 -5.62
C LYS A 70 1.60 10.36 -5.38
N ILE A 71 2.22 9.24 -5.03
CA ILE A 71 1.52 7.98 -4.73
C ILE A 71 0.70 8.15 -3.46
N VAL A 72 1.29 8.76 -2.42
CA VAL A 72 0.59 9.03 -1.16
C VAL A 72 -0.63 9.92 -1.40
N GLN A 73 -0.49 11.02 -2.15
CA GLN A 73 -1.61 11.90 -2.47
C GLN A 73 -2.72 11.17 -3.24
N THR A 74 -2.36 10.38 -4.25
CA THR A 74 -3.34 9.62 -5.04
C THR A 74 -4.12 8.64 -4.18
N VAL A 75 -3.42 7.92 -3.30
CA VAL A 75 -4.02 6.92 -2.41
C VAL A 75 -4.84 7.57 -1.30
N GLU A 76 -4.39 8.71 -0.78
CA GLU A 76 -5.15 9.53 0.17
C GLU A 76 -6.49 9.98 -0.43
N GLU A 77 -6.50 10.51 -1.66
CA GLU A 77 -7.74 10.93 -2.34
C GLU A 77 -8.72 9.76 -2.52
N LEU A 78 -8.21 8.58 -2.90
CA LEU A 78 -9.03 7.37 -3.07
C LEU A 78 -9.65 6.90 -1.74
N PHE A 79 -8.90 6.90 -0.65
CA PHE A 79 -9.39 6.48 0.66
C PHE A 79 -10.22 7.54 1.38
N ALA A 80 -9.95 8.83 1.16
CA ALA A 80 -10.74 9.93 1.70
C ALA A 80 -12.19 9.87 1.18
N GLY A 81 -12.39 9.48 -0.08
CA GLY A 81 -13.71 9.21 -0.64
C GLY A 81 -14.49 8.09 0.08
N LEU A 82 -13.79 7.26 0.84
CA LEU A 82 -14.34 6.15 1.64
C LEU A 82 -14.40 6.48 3.15
N GLY A 83 -14.13 7.74 3.52
CA GLY A 83 -14.13 8.18 4.92
C GLY A 83 -12.94 7.67 5.73
N LYS A 84 -11.82 7.31 5.08
CA LYS A 84 -10.62 6.79 5.73
C LYS A 84 -9.42 7.69 5.47
N ASP A 85 -8.41 7.64 6.33
CA ASP A 85 -7.17 8.41 6.18
C ASP A 85 -5.91 7.53 6.20
N ILE A 86 -4.78 8.12 5.81
CA ILE A 86 -3.46 7.50 5.83
C ILE A 86 -2.45 8.36 6.63
N ASN A 87 -2.89 8.97 7.73
CA ASN A 87 -2.10 9.93 8.51
C ASN A 87 -0.80 9.32 9.05
N ASP A 88 -0.84 8.11 9.61
CA ASP A 88 0.37 7.41 10.07
C ASP A 88 1.35 7.11 8.93
N THR A 89 0.83 6.82 7.73
CA THR A 89 1.66 6.63 6.53
C THR A 89 2.38 7.93 6.15
N LYS A 90 1.68 9.06 6.15
CA LYS A 90 2.26 10.38 5.87
C LYS A 90 3.31 10.75 6.91
N GLU A 91 3.07 10.44 8.18
CA GLU A 91 4.01 10.76 9.27
C GLU A 91 5.30 9.93 9.18
N VAL A 92 5.21 8.64 8.85
CA VAL A 92 6.40 7.82 8.57
C VAL A 92 7.19 8.38 7.40
N LEU A 93 6.52 8.75 6.30
CA LEU A 93 7.20 9.36 5.15
C LEU A 93 7.88 10.68 5.53
N ARG A 94 7.25 11.50 6.38
CA ARG A 94 7.80 12.78 6.84
C ARG A 94 9.03 12.59 7.72
N LEU A 95 9.02 11.61 8.62
CA LEU A 95 10.09 11.37 9.58
C LEU A 95 11.28 10.61 8.97
N TYR A 96 11.02 9.64 8.09
CA TYR A 96 12.02 8.67 7.65
C TYR A 96 12.24 8.61 6.13
N GLY A 97 11.36 9.23 5.33
CA GLY A 97 11.36 9.06 3.89
C GLY A 97 10.91 7.66 3.44
N ASN A 98 11.14 7.34 2.16
CA ASN A 98 10.92 6.00 1.63
C ASN A 98 12.18 5.14 1.87
N MET A 99 12.10 4.21 2.81
CA MET A 99 13.14 3.24 3.18
C MET A 99 12.96 1.89 2.45
N SER A 100 12.33 1.90 1.28
CA SER A 100 11.96 0.70 0.52
C SER A 100 11.04 -0.22 1.36
N SER A 101 11.24 -1.54 1.31
CA SER A 101 10.39 -2.56 1.93
C SER A 101 10.17 -2.38 3.44
N ALA A 102 11.15 -1.82 4.16
CA ALA A 102 11.04 -1.60 5.60
C ALA A 102 9.94 -0.59 5.97
N THR A 103 9.63 0.35 5.07
CA THR A 103 8.78 1.51 5.37
C THR A 103 7.38 1.12 5.82
N VAL A 104 6.77 0.07 5.23
CA VAL A 104 5.42 -0.36 5.62
C VAL A 104 5.39 -0.96 7.03
N LEU A 105 6.49 -1.56 7.48
CA LEU A 105 6.61 -2.12 8.82
C LEU A 105 6.69 -1.01 9.87
N PHE A 106 7.29 0.14 9.55
CA PHE A 106 7.28 1.33 10.40
C PHE A 106 5.87 1.94 10.51
N VAL A 107 5.07 1.87 9.44
CA VAL A 107 3.65 2.26 9.53
C VAL A 107 2.90 1.28 10.42
N LEU A 108 3.10 -0.03 10.23
CA LEU A 108 2.47 -1.06 11.07
C LEU A 108 2.84 -0.92 12.54
N GLU A 109 4.11 -0.66 12.86
CA GLU A 109 4.59 -0.44 14.23
C GLU A 109 3.82 0.68 14.94
N ARG A 110 3.46 1.75 14.22
CA ARG A 110 2.67 2.85 14.81
C ARG A 110 1.28 2.40 15.22
N PHE A 111 0.61 1.56 14.43
CA PHE A 111 -0.68 0.97 14.81
C PHE A 111 -0.53 -0.05 15.94
N MET A 112 0.55 -0.84 15.96
CA MET A 112 0.83 -1.80 17.04
C MET A 112 1.10 -1.12 18.39
N ASN A 113 1.56 0.12 18.38
CA ASN A 113 1.79 0.93 19.57
C ASN A 113 0.56 1.74 20.03
N GLN A 114 -0.55 1.67 19.29
CA GLN A 114 -1.83 2.26 19.67
C GLN A 114 -2.68 1.28 20.50
N ASN A 115 -3.63 1.80 21.28
CA ASN A 115 -4.60 0.98 22.03
C ASN A 115 -5.80 0.61 21.14
N LEU A 116 -5.54 -0.20 20.11
CA LEU A 116 -6.57 -0.71 19.19
C LEU A 116 -7.44 -1.76 19.88
N GLN A 117 -8.73 -1.77 19.55
CA GLN A 117 -9.69 -2.69 20.18
C GLN A 117 -9.62 -4.07 19.53
N THR A 118 -9.85 -5.12 20.32
CA THR A 118 -9.96 -6.49 19.79
C THR A 118 -11.07 -6.56 18.73
N GLY A 119 -10.74 -7.14 17.59
CA GLY A 119 -11.62 -7.29 16.44
C GLY A 119 -11.55 -6.15 15.43
N GLU A 120 -10.85 -5.04 15.72
CA GLU A 120 -10.55 -4.02 14.71
C GLU A 120 -9.72 -4.63 13.58
N ARG A 121 -9.91 -4.14 12.36
CA ARG A 121 -9.33 -4.70 11.14
C ARG A 121 -8.46 -3.70 10.42
N GLY A 122 -7.33 -4.20 9.93
CA GLY A 122 -6.35 -3.41 9.19
C GLY A 122 -6.15 -3.95 7.80
N LEU A 123 -6.15 -3.08 6.80
CA LEU A 123 -5.71 -3.41 5.45
C LEU A 123 -4.32 -2.84 5.21
N MET A 124 -3.34 -3.74 5.08
CA MET A 124 -1.99 -3.37 4.71
C MET A 124 -1.77 -3.52 3.20
N LEU A 125 -1.24 -2.48 2.56
CA LEU A 125 -1.08 -2.40 1.12
C LEU A 125 0.30 -1.83 0.75
N SER A 126 1.01 -2.53 -0.12
CA SER A 126 2.30 -2.12 -0.66
C SER A 126 2.38 -2.33 -2.17
N PHE A 127 3.17 -1.51 -2.85
CA PHE A 127 3.45 -1.64 -4.28
C PHE A 127 4.96 -1.86 -4.52
N GLY A 128 5.31 -2.64 -5.53
CA GLY A 128 6.72 -2.92 -5.85
C GLY A 128 6.94 -3.45 -7.27
N PRO A 129 8.21 -3.65 -7.67
CA PRO A 129 8.59 -4.14 -8.99
C PRO A 129 7.87 -5.45 -9.38
N GLY A 130 7.50 -5.55 -10.65
CA GLY A 130 6.71 -6.66 -11.19
C GLY A 130 5.81 -6.24 -12.35
N PHE A 131 4.97 -5.20 -12.29
CA PHE A 131 4.52 -4.38 -11.15
C PHE A 131 3.44 -5.13 -10.34
N THR A 132 3.47 -4.99 -9.01
CA THR A 132 2.58 -5.75 -8.11
C THR A 132 2.04 -4.90 -6.97
N ALA A 133 0.85 -5.28 -6.46
CA ALA A 133 0.33 -4.82 -5.19
C ALA A 133 0.22 -6.00 -4.21
N GLN A 134 0.84 -5.89 -3.05
CA GLN A 134 0.72 -6.88 -1.96
C GLN A 134 -0.33 -6.40 -0.96
N ARG A 135 -1.30 -7.26 -0.64
CA ARG A 135 -2.37 -6.97 0.33
C ARG A 135 -2.31 -7.95 1.48
N ILE A 136 -2.49 -7.46 2.70
CA ILE A 136 -2.58 -8.27 3.91
C ILE A 136 -3.75 -7.75 4.75
N LEU A 137 -4.64 -8.67 5.14
CA LEU A 137 -5.69 -8.41 6.12
C LEU A 137 -5.20 -8.77 7.52
N LEU A 138 -5.28 -7.79 8.40
CA LEU A 138 -4.94 -7.86 9.82
C LEU A 138 -6.22 -7.76 10.67
N GLU A 139 -6.17 -8.36 11.86
CA GLU A 139 -7.20 -8.23 12.89
C GLU A 139 -6.45 -8.20 14.23
N TRP A 140 -6.82 -7.28 15.10
CA TRP A 140 -6.26 -7.12 16.44
C TRP A 140 -6.94 -8.01 17.47
#